data_AF-A0AAX2IPU9-F1
#
_entry.id   AF-A0AAX2IPU9-F1
#
_cell.length_a   1.000
_cell.length_b   1.000
_cell.length_c   1.000
_cell.angle_alpha   90.00
_cell.angle_beta   90.00
_cell.angle_gamma   90.00
#
_symmetry.space_group_name_H-M   'P 1'
#
loop_
_entity.id
_entity.type
_entity.pdbx_description
1 polymer ?
#
loop_
_entity_poly.entity_id
_entity_poly.type
_entity_poly.pdbx_seq_one_letter_code
_entity_poly.pdbx_strand_id
1 'polypeptide(L)'
;MNKKILRIGVLSLFMLLASNTVNAQSQQVEKIGTYITQEMSFLNMTPLQAEQIYQINLQAASAVENLDQKSFAQNSSQKENIESFAKILKERNVALQNILSPAQFQLFQENKITRAATFRTIVMTNMLDLTNDQLTPVFNINQKVVENVRKDLDAYFSSENNKGKNNAQRKLHKALKKADKAFDQVLSSQQITIYHENANFLRSVLREEYGTKN
;
A
#
# COMPACT_ATOMS: atom_id res chain seq x y z
N MET A 1 -24.67 -1.54 8.00
CA MET A 1 -23.49 -1.33 7.13
C MET A 1 -22.67 -2.62 7.07
N ASN A 2 -22.40 -3.15 5.88
CA ASN A 2 -21.80 -4.48 5.72
C ASN A 2 -20.34 -4.49 6.21
N LYS A 3 -20.01 -5.31 7.23
CA LYS A 3 -18.67 -5.39 7.87
C LYS A 3 -17.54 -5.63 6.86
N LYS A 4 -17.85 -6.24 5.70
CA LYS A 4 -16.91 -6.45 4.59
C LYS A 4 -16.51 -5.14 3.88
N ILE A 5 -17.44 -4.21 3.70
CA ILE A 5 -17.19 -2.90 3.05
C ILE A 5 -16.33 -2.02 3.97
N LEU A 6 -16.57 -2.07 5.28
CA LEU A 6 -15.77 -1.36 6.30
C LEU A 6 -14.30 -1.82 6.33
N ARG A 7 -14.04 -3.12 6.22
CA ARG A 7 -12.69 -3.69 6.18
C ARG A 7 -11.94 -3.30 4.91
N ILE A 8 -12.63 -3.29 3.77
CA ILE A 8 -12.05 -2.88 2.48
C ILE A 8 -11.73 -1.39 2.54
N GLY A 9 -12.66 -0.54 3.02
CA GLY A 9 -12.49 0.90 3.19
C GLY A 9 -11.24 1.29 3.99
N VAL A 10 -11.00 0.64 5.14
CA VAL A 10 -9.83 0.90 6.00
C VAL A 10 -8.52 0.34 5.43
N LEU A 11 -8.56 -0.74 4.64
CA LEU A 11 -7.39 -1.27 3.94
C LEU A 11 -7.05 -0.47 2.67
N SER A 12 -8.05 0.07 1.97
CA SER A 12 -7.90 1.02 0.86
C SER A 12 -7.47 2.41 1.33
N LEU A 13 -7.62 2.71 2.62
CA LEU A 13 -7.31 4.01 3.22
C LEU A 13 -5.82 4.30 3.39
N PHE A 14 -4.95 3.43 2.87
CA PHE A 14 -3.52 3.71 2.75
C PHE A 14 -3.10 4.06 1.33
N MET A 15 -4.06 4.34 0.46
CA MET A 15 -3.83 4.68 -0.93
C MET A 15 -4.40 6.07 -1.18
N LEU A 16 -3.53 7.07 -1.01
CA LEU A 16 -3.74 8.38 -1.58
C LEU A 16 -2.60 8.65 -2.54
N LEU A 17 -2.98 8.58 -3.82
CA LEU A 17 -2.37 9.34 -4.89
C LEU A 17 -2.80 10.79 -4.68
N ALA A 18 -1.90 11.56 -4.07
CA ALA A 18 -1.90 13.01 -4.09
C ALA A 18 -0.45 13.46 -3.93
N SER A 19 0.39 13.14 -4.92
CA SER A 19 1.77 13.61 -5.01
C SER A 19 1.80 15.04 -5.57
N ASN A 20 1.99 16.06 -4.73
CA ASN A 20 2.47 17.36 -5.23
C ASN A 20 3.98 17.25 -5.49
N THR A 21 4.43 16.68 -6.61
CA THR A 21 5.79 16.98 -7.13
C THR A 21 5.99 16.59 -8.59
N VAL A 22 6.53 17.56 -9.32
CA VAL A 22 7.13 17.47 -10.65
C VAL A 22 8.54 16.87 -10.50
N ASN A 23 8.79 15.69 -11.10
CA ASN A 23 10.05 15.23 -11.75
C ASN A 23 10.37 13.73 -11.58
N ALA A 24 10.94 13.16 -12.65
CA ALA A 24 11.59 11.84 -12.82
C ALA A 24 10.69 10.58 -12.95
N GLN A 25 9.79 10.59 -13.94
CA GLN A 25 8.74 9.58 -14.14
C GLN A 25 9.24 8.21 -14.68
N SER A 26 10.15 8.13 -15.65
CA SER A 26 10.50 6.82 -16.26
C SER A 26 11.37 5.90 -15.37
N GLN A 27 12.33 6.45 -14.62
CA GLN A 27 13.22 5.64 -13.76
C GLN A 27 12.50 5.07 -12.52
N GLN A 28 11.40 5.70 -12.10
CA GLN A 28 10.62 5.27 -10.95
C GLN A 28 9.85 4.00 -11.24
N VAL A 29 9.29 3.88 -12.45
CA VAL A 29 8.56 2.69 -12.92
C VAL A 29 9.46 1.45 -12.99
N GLU A 30 10.67 1.56 -13.55
CA GLU A 30 11.63 0.45 -13.61
C GLU A 30 12.13 0.02 -12.22
N LYS A 31 12.44 0.99 -11.36
CA LYS A 31 12.79 0.77 -9.95
C LYS A 31 11.70 -0.02 -9.22
N ILE A 32 10.45 0.40 -9.38
CA ILE A 32 9.29 -0.25 -8.78
C ILE A 32 9.08 -1.66 -9.36
N GLY A 33 9.10 -1.81 -10.68
CA GLY A 33 8.92 -3.09 -11.36
C GLY A 33 9.97 -4.12 -10.93
N THR A 34 11.24 -3.68 -10.82
CA THR A 34 12.35 -4.51 -10.35
C THR A 34 12.14 -4.93 -8.90
N TYR A 35 11.87 -3.97 -8.02
CA TYR A 35 11.74 -4.22 -6.58
C TYR A 35 10.59 -5.19 -6.26
N ILE A 36 9.40 -4.97 -6.84
CA ILE A 36 8.24 -5.86 -6.62
C ILE A 36 8.55 -7.30 -7.06
N THR A 37 9.28 -7.44 -8.17
CA THR A 37 9.66 -8.76 -8.70
C THR A 37 10.62 -9.47 -7.76
N GLN A 38 11.60 -8.74 -7.20
CA GLN A 38 12.52 -9.27 -6.20
C GLN A 38 11.81 -9.73 -4.92
N GLU A 39 10.81 -8.97 -4.45
CA GLU A 39 9.98 -9.35 -3.29
C GLU A 39 9.13 -10.61 -3.55
N MET A 40 8.97 -11.02 -4.81
CA MET A 40 8.31 -12.27 -5.19
C MET A 40 9.28 -13.46 -5.29
N SER A 41 10.57 -13.28 -4.95
CA SER A 41 11.58 -14.34 -5.01
C SER A 41 11.24 -15.60 -4.18
N PHE A 42 10.45 -15.45 -3.12
CA PHE A 42 9.95 -16.58 -2.30
C PHE A 42 9.10 -17.60 -3.08
N LEU A 43 8.64 -17.24 -4.28
CA LEU A 43 7.87 -18.12 -5.16
C LEU A 43 8.73 -19.14 -5.92
N ASN A 44 10.07 -19.08 -5.77
CA ASN A 44 11.03 -19.97 -6.46
C ASN A 44 10.73 -20.04 -7.96
N MET A 45 10.57 -18.87 -8.58
CA MET A 45 10.19 -18.72 -9.99
C MET A 45 11.32 -19.19 -10.89
N THR A 46 10.98 -19.77 -12.05
CA THR A 46 11.99 -19.95 -13.11
C THR A 46 12.45 -18.59 -13.65
N PRO A 47 13.63 -18.50 -14.30
CA PRO A 47 14.08 -17.24 -14.90
C PRO A 47 13.05 -16.64 -15.87
N LEU A 48 12.41 -17.47 -16.69
CA LEU A 48 11.36 -17.03 -17.61
C LEU A 48 10.12 -16.49 -16.87
N GLN A 49 9.68 -17.15 -15.80
CA GLN A 49 8.58 -16.66 -14.97
C GLN A 49 8.94 -15.32 -14.32
N ALA A 50 10.16 -15.18 -13.80
CA ALA A 50 10.63 -13.94 -13.19
C ALA A 50 10.66 -12.77 -14.19
N GLU A 51 11.11 -13.01 -15.42
CA GLU A 51 11.09 -12.01 -16.50
C GLU A 51 9.66 -11.60 -16.89
N GLN A 52 8.76 -12.56 -17.07
CA GLN A 52 7.36 -12.27 -17.39
C GLN A 52 6.67 -11.50 -16.26
N ILE A 53 6.96 -11.87 -15.01
CA ILE A 53 6.42 -11.19 -13.82
C ILE A 53 6.99 -9.78 -13.68
N TYR A 54 8.26 -9.57 -14.03
CA TYR A 54 8.85 -8.24 -14.12
C TYR A 54 8.07 -7.35 -15.08
N GLN A 55 7.76 -7.83 -16.29
CA GLN A 55 7.00 -7.05 -17.28
C GLN A 55 5.57 -6.71 -16.77
N ILE A 56 4.90 -7.67 -16.12
CA ILE A 56 3.60 -7.45 -15.49
C ILE A 56 3.68 -6.37 -14.39
N ASN A 57 4.73 -6.41 -13.58
CA ASN A 57 4.95 -5.45 -12.49
C ASN A 57 5.28 -4.05 -13.03
N LEU A 58 6.10 -3.98 -14.08
CA LEU A 58 6.44 -2.75 -14.78
C LEU A 58 5.19 -2.09 -15.37
N GLN A 59 4.33 -2.87 -16.04
CA GLN A 59 3.07 -2.37 -16.60
C GLN A 59 2.13 -1.84 -15.51
N ALA A 60 2.02 -2.55 -14.38
CA ALA A 60 1.20 -2.11 -13.25
C ALA A 60 1.76 -0.81 -12.63
N ALA A 61 3.08 -0.71 -12.47
CA ALA A 61 3.73 0.49 -11.95
C ALA A 61 3.49 1.70 -12.86
N SER A 62 3.66 1.53 -14.17
CA SER A 62 3.35 2.56 -15.17
C SER A 62 1.86 2.96 -15.14
N ALA A 63 0.94 2.01 -14.97
CA ALA A 63 -0.48 2.31 -14.88
C ALA A 63 -0.82 3.14 -13.63
N VAL A 64 -0.17 2.88 -12.50
CA VAL A 64 -0.33 3.66 -11.26
C VAL A 64 0.22 5.07 -11.42
N GLU A 65 1.39 5.22 -12.05
CA GLU A 65 1.96 6.53 -12.36
C GLU A 65 1.03 7.35 -13.27
N ASN A 66 0.52 6.74 -14.35
CA ASN A 66 -0.42 7.38 -15.25
C ASN A 66 -1.74 7.78 -14.56
N LEU A 67 -2.18 6.99 -13.57
CA LEU A 67 -3.34 7.32 -12.77
C LEU A 67 -3.08 8.59 -11.94
N ASP A 68 -1.95 8.69 -11.26
CA ASP A 68 -1.57 9.88 -10.49
C ASP A 68 -1.60 11.15 -11.37
N GLN A 69 -0.94 11.10 -12.53
CA GLN A 69 -0.92 12.22 -13.49
C GLN A 69 -2.33 12.65 -13.94
N LYS A 70 -3.21 11.67 -14.22
CA LYS A 70 -4.59 11.95 -14.66
C LYS A 70 -5.45 12.49 -13.53
N SER A 71 -5.28 11.98 -12.31
CA SER A 71 -6.01 12.47 -11.14
C SER A 71 -5.78 13.97 -10.92
N PHE A 72 -4.54 14.44 -11.12
CA PHE A 72 -4.22 15.88 -11.08
C PHE A 72 -4.80 16.66 -12.26
N ALA A 73 -4.70 16.14 -13.48
CA ALA A 73 -5.13 16.87 -14.68
C ALA A 73 -6.66 16.96 -14.84
N GLN A 74 -7.41 15.98 -14.34
CA GLN A 74 -8.84 15.81 -14.61
C GLN A 74 -9.75 16.14 -13.43
N ASN A 75 -9.20 16.59 -12.28
CA ASN A 75 -9.95 16.78 -11.03
C ASN A 75 -10.79 15.55 -10.66
N SER A 76 -10.28 14.34 -10.94
CA SER A 76 -10.99 13.09 -10.67
C SER A 76 -11.29 12.97 -9.18
N SER A 77 -12.49 12.48 -8.85
CA SER A 77 -12.86 12.29 -7.45
C SER A 77 -11.96 11.23 -6.80
N GLN A 78 -11.77 11.35 -5.49
CA GLN A 78 -11.00 10.37 -4.72
C GLN A 78 -11.55 8.94 -4.90
N LYS A 79 -12.87 8.80 -5.01
CA LYS A 79 -13.53 7.51 -5.24
C LYS A 79 -13.13 6.89 -6.58
N GLU A 80 -13.14 7.67 -7.66
CA GLU A 80 -12.75 7.20 -9.00
C GLU A 80 -11.28 6.77 -9.06
N ASN A 81 -10.40 7.50 -8.36
CA ASN A 81 -8.98 7.15 -8.25
C ASN A 81 -8.78 5.82 -7.52
N ILE A 82 -9.52 5.59 -6.42
CA ILE A 82 -9.46 4.32 -5.67
C ILE A 82 -9.96 3.15 -6.52
N GLU A 83 -11.07 3.32 -7.24
CA GLU A 83 -11.63 2.28 -8.11
C GLU A 83 -10.67 1.93 -9.26
N SER A 84 -10.08 2.94 -9.88
CA SER A 84 -9.08 2.78 -10.95
C SER A 84 -7.83 2.07 -10.46
N PHE A 85 -7.32 2.45 -9.28
CA PHE A 85 -6.19 1.79 -8.66
C PHE A 85 -6.49 0.32 -8.34
N ALA A 86 -7.66 0.03 -7.76
CA ALA A 86 -8.08 -1.34 -7.45
C ALA A 86 -8.19 -2.21 -8.71
N LYS A 87 -8.62 -1.62 -9.83
CA LYS A 87 -8.66 -2.29 -11.13
C LYS A 87 -7.25 -2.68 -11.61
N ILE A 88 -6.27 -1.78 -11.54
CA ILE A 88 -4.87 -2.06 -11.91
C ILE A 88 -4.34 -3.26 -11.11
N LEU A 89 -4.58 -3.30 -9.80
CA LEU A 89 -4.14 -4.42 -8.96
C LEU A 89 -4.84 -5.74 -9.31
N LYS A 90 -6.13 -5.69 -9.63
CA LYS A 90 -6.88 -6.88 -10.04
C LYS A 90 -6.33 -7.43 -11.35
N GLU A 91 -6.09 -6.58 -12.34
CA GLU A 91 -5.54 -6.96 -13.65
C GLU A 91 -4.14 -7.55 -13.49
N ARG A 92 -3.27 -6.92 -12.68
CA ARG A 92 -1.95 -7.47 -12.32
C ARG A 92 -2.06 -8.88 -11.75
N ASN A 93 -2.94 -9.09 -10.76
CA ASN A 93 -3.07 -10.39 -10.11
C ASN A 93 -3.61 -11.48 -11.05
N VAL A 94 -4.51 -11.11 -11.98
CA VAL A 94 -4.97 -12.03 -13.04
C VAL A 94 -3.83 -12.41 -13.97
N ALA A 95 -3.01 -11.44 -14.38
CA ALA A 95 -1.84 -11.70 -15.21
C ALA A 95 -0.83 -12.62 -14.49
N LEU A 96 -0.57 -12.40 -13.19
CA LEU A 96 0.28 -13.28 -12.39
C LEU A 96 -0.26 -14.72 -12.31
N GLN A 97 -1.57 -14.89 -12.18
CA GLN A 97 -2.21 -16.21 -12.12
C GLN A 97 -1.95 -17.03 -13.40
N ASN A 98 -1.81 -16.38 -14.55
CA ASN A 98 -1.54 -17.04 -15.82
C ASN A 98 -0.08 -17.48 -15.99
N ILE A 99 0.85 -16.92 -15.21
CA ILE A 99 2.29 -17.21 -15.27
C ILE A 99 2.73 -18.16 -14.15
N LEU A 100 2.17 -18.00 -12.97
CA LEU A 100 2.48 -18.82 -11.80
C LEU A 100 1.77 -20.16 -11.88
N SER A 101 2.44 -21.22 -11.42
CA SER A 101 1.77 -22.50 -11.17
C SER A 101 0.71 -22.35 -10.07
N PRO A 102 -0.29 -23.25 -9.98
CA PRO A 102 -1.29 -23.19 -8.91
C PRO A 102 -0.68 -23.15 -7.50
N ALA A 103 0.39 -23.90 -7.26
CA ALA A 103 1.10 -23.90 -5.97
C ALA A 103 1.79 -22.55 -5.68
N GLN A 104 2.47 -21.97 -6.67
CA GLN A 104 3.09 -20.64 -6.53
C GLN A 104 2.03 -19.55 -6.35
N PHE A 105 0.93 -19.60 -7.09
CA PHE A 105 -0.15 -18.64 -6.92
C PHE A 105 -0.81 -18.76 -5.54
N GLN A 106 -0.96 -19.98 -5.02
CA GLN A 106 -1.44 -20.20 -3.65
C GLN A 106 -0.48 -19.58 -2.63
N LEU A 107 0.83 -19.82 -2.74
CA LEU A 107 1.84 -19.19 -1.88
C LEU A 107 1.79 -17.66 -1.95
N PHE A 108 1.63 -17.11 -3.14
CA PHE A 108 1.43 -15.67 -3.35
C PHE A 108 0.17 -15.17 -2.64
N GLN A 109 -0.94 -15.90 -2.70
CA GLN A 109 -2.20 -15.54 -2.05
C GLN A 109 -2.14 -15.65 -0.52
N GLU A 110 -1.39 -16.61 0.00
CA GLU A 110 -1.20 -16.83 1.43
C GLU A 110 -0.32 -15.74 2.05
N ASN A 111 0.65 -15.21 1.30
CA ASN A 111 1.53 -14.14 1.75
C ASN A 111 0.90 -12.74 1.69
N LYS A 112 -0.29 -12.59 2.29
CA LYS A 112 -1.10 -11.35 2.27
C LYS A 112 -0.40 -10.16 2.90
N ILE A 113 0.47 -10.41 3.88
CA ILE A 113 1.23 -9.39 4.59
C ILE A 113 2.29 -8.79 3.66
N THR A 114 3.16 -9.61 3.08
CA THR A 114 4.18 -9.16 2.13
C THR A 114 3.54 -8.42 0.98
N ARG A 115 2.46 -8.94 0.38
CA ARG A 115 1.79 -8.23 -0.72
C ARG A 115 1.30 -6.85 -0.33
N ALA A 116 0.62 -6.72 0.80
CA ALA A 116 0.13 -5.42 1.27
C ALA A 116 1.28 -4.47 1.63
N ALA A 117 2.39 -5.00 2.15
CA ALA A 117 3.60 -4.22 2.40
C ALA A 117 4.24 -3.72 1.09
N THR A 118 4.37 -4.60 0.10
CA THR A 118 4.84 -4.26 -1.24
C THR A 118 3.99 -3.16 -1.85
N PHE A 119 2.65 -3.28 -1.80
CA PHE A 119 1.77 -2.23 -2.34
C PHE A 119 1.96 -0.88 -1.67
N ARG A 120 2.09 -0.84 -0.33
CA ARG A 120 2.39 0.40 0.38
C ARG A 120 3.74 0.98 -0.02
N THR A 121 4.75 0.14 -0.19
CA THR A 121 6.07 0.60 -0.63
C THR A 121 6.01 1.19 -2.03
N ILE A 122 5.28 0.59 -2.97
CA ILE A 122 5.08 1.17 -4.32
C ILE A 122 4.47 2.57 -4.25
N VAL A 123 3.38 2.72 -3.49
CA VAL A 123 2.69 4.00 -3.33
C VAL A 123 3.62 5.04 -2.70
N MET A 124 4.34 4.66 -1.63
CA MET A 124 5.31 5.54 -0.99
C MET A 124 6.49 5.88 -1.90
N THR A 125 6.96 4.94 -2.72
CA THR A 125 8.01 5.20 -3.71
C THR A 125 7.56 6.26 -4.70
N ASN A 126 6.33 6.17 -5.22
CA ASN A 126 5.76 7.17 -6.12
C ASN A 126 5.58 8.53 -5.44
N MET A 127 4.97 8.54 -4.25
CA MET A 127 4.62 9.75 -3.53
C MET A 127 5.84 10.52 -2.97
N LEU A 128 6.89 9.80 -2.58
CA LEU A 128 8.04 10.37 -1.85
C LEU A 128 9.32 10.36 -2.67
N ASP A 129 9.30 9.83 -3.89
CA ASP A 129 10.49 9.51 -4.69
C ASP A 129 11.58 8.83 -3.85
N LEU A 130 11.25 7.65 -3.32
CA LEU A 130 12.19 6.89 -2.48
C LEU A 130 13.42 6.47 -3.28
N THR A 131 14.61 6.71 -2.74
CA THR A 131 15.87 6.18 -3.30
C THR A 131 15.94 4.65 -3.18
N ASN A 132 16.82 4.00 -3.95
CA ASN A 132 17.01 2.54 -3.89
C ASN A 132 17.33 2.05 -2.47
N ASP A 133 18.20 2.77 -1.75
CA ASP A 133 18.61 2.44 -0.38
C ASP A 133 17.45 2.59 0.62
N GLN A 134 16.41 3.35 0.29
CA GLN A 134 15.23 3.52 1.12
C GLN A 134 14.15 2.44 0.90
N LEU A 135 14.18 1.70 -0.22
CA LEU A 135 13.11 0.73 -0.55
C LEU A 135 12.99 -0.38 0.49
N THR A 136 14.09 -1.07 0.79
CA THR A 136 14.13 -2.17 1.77
C THR A 136 13.73 -1.73 3.19
N PRO A 137 14.30 -0.65 3.79
CA PRO A 137 13.89 -0.23 5.12
C PRO A 137 12.43 0.24 5.17
N VAL A 138 11.94 0.96 4.14
CA VAL A 138 10.52 1.35 4.05
C VAL A 138 9.60 0.13 3.96
N PHE A 139 9.97 -0.87 3.16
CA PHE A 139 9.22 -2.12 3.07
C PHE A 139 9.16 -2.87 4.41
N ASN A 140 10.29 -3.00 5.10
CA ASN A 140 10.35 -3.64 6.42
C ASN A 140 9.45 -2.92 7.45
N ILE A 141 9.38 -1.59 7.39
CA ILE A 141 8.44 -0.82 8.21
C ILE A 141 7.01 -1.14 7.77
N ASN A 142 6.70 -1.05 6.47
CA ASN A 142 5.37 -1.34 5.93
C ASN A 142 4.88 -2.75 6.27
N GLN A 143 5.75 -3.76 6.28
CA GLN A 143 5.41 -5.12 6.68
C GLN A 143 4.93 -5.16 8.14
N LYS A 144 5.71 -4.57 9.06
CA LYS A 144 5.33 -4.46 10.47
C LYS A 144 4.04 -3.65 10.65
N VAL A 145 3.81 -2.61 9.85
CA VAL A 145 2.56 -1.84 9.90
C VAL A 145 1.38 -2.72 9.51
N VAL A 146 1.47 -3.42 8.38
CA VAL A 146 0.40 -4.28 7.88
C VAL A 146 0.07 -5.39 8.89
N GLU A 147 1.08 -6.02 9.49
CA GLU A 147 0.89 -7.05 10.53
C GLU A 147 0.11 -6.51 11.72
N ASN A 148 0.55 -5.36 12.27
CA ASN A 148 -0.06 -4.77 13.45
C ASN A 148 -1.47 -4.24 13.17
N VAL A 149 -1.63 -3.50 12.06
CA VAL A 149 -2.92 -2.94 11.64
C VAL A 149 -3.94 -4.06 11.41
N ARG A 150 -3.56 -5.12 10.70
CA ARG A 150 -4.47 -6.26 10.45
C ARG A 150 -4.89 -6.91 11.77
N LYS A 151 -3.94 -7.21 12.64
CA LYS A 151 -4.21 -7.80 13.96
C LYS A 151 -5.16 -6.96 14.79
N ASP A 152 -4.92 -5.64 14.85
CA ASP A 152 -5.74 -4.74 15.65
C ASP A 152 -7.13 -4.50 15.04
N LEU A 153 -7.25 -4.45 13.71
CA LEU A 153 -8.55 -4.40 13.04
C LEU A 153 -9.33 -5.70 13.25
N ASP A 154 -8.70 -6.86 13.15
CA ASP A 154 -9.36 -8.13 13.41
C ASP A 154 -9.85 -8.20 14.86
N ALA A 155 -9.07 -7.74 15.83
CA ALA A 155 -9.51 -7.60 17.22
C ALA A 155 -10.70 -6.62 17.37
N TYR A 156 -10.68 -5.49 16.65
CA TYR A 156 -11.77 -4.51 16.66
C TYR A 156 -13.08 -5.12 16.13
N PHE A 157 -13.04 -5.78 14.97
CA PHE A 157 -14.22 -6.33 14.32
C PHE A 157 -14.76 -7.61 14.98
N SER A 158 -13.91 -8.35 15.70
CA SER A 158 -14.29 -9.55 16.43
C SER A 158 -14.79 -9.24 17.86
N SER A 159 -14.59 -8.02 18.36
CA SER A 159 -15.05 -7.62 19.69
C SER A 159 -16.56 -7.31 19.68
N GLU A 160 -17.30 -7.98 20.55
CA GLU A 160 -18.75 -7.77 20.71
C GLU A 160 -19.07 -6.57 21.63
N ASN A 161 -18.15 -6.19 22.52
CA ASN A 161 -18.34 -5.09 23.46
C ASN A 161 -17.48 -3.85 23.12
N ASN A 162 -17.90 -2.70 23.67
CA ASN A 162 -17.24 -1.41 23.43
C ASN A 162 -15.84 -1.33 24.05
N LYS A 163 -15.60 -1.99 25.18
CA LYS A 163 -14.28 -2.00 25.84
C LYS A 163 -13.20 -2.64 24.96
N GLY A 164 -13.51 -3.78 24.33
CA GLY A 164 -12.61 -4.47 23.42
C GLY A 164 -12.36 -3.66 22.14
N LYS A 165 -13.41 -3.05 21.57
CA LYS A 165 -13.29 -2.14 20.41
C LYS A 165 -12.38 -0.95 20.72
N ASN A 166 -12.61 -0.26 21.84
CA ASN A 166 -11.79 0.89 22.24
C ASN A 166 -10.33 0.51 22.49
N ASN A 167 -10.07 -0.66 23.08
CA ASN A 167 -8.71 -1.12 23.28
C ASN A 167 -8.01 -1.46 21.94
N ALA A 168 -8.70 -2.09 21.00
CA ALA A 168 -8.19 -2.38 19.67
C ALA A 168 -7.89 -1.08 18.90
N GLN A 169 -8.78 -0.10 18.95
CA GLN A 169 -8.56 1.22 18.35
C GLN A 169 -7.35 1.94 18.97
N ARG A 170 -7.18 1.88 20.30
CA ARG A 170 -6.00 2.45 20.97
C ARG A 170 -4.70 1.77 20.53
N LYS A 171 -4.70 0.45 20.35
CA LYS A 171 -3.53 -0.29 19.83
C LYS A 171 -3.22 0.09 18.39
N LEU A 172 -4.25 0.18 17.54
CA LEU A 172 -4.12 0.64 16.16
C LEU A 172 -3.48 2.04 16.11
N HIS A 173 -3.96 2.99 16.91
CA HIS A 173 -3.38 4.33 16.97
C HIS A 173 -1.90 4.31 17.39
N LYS A 174 -1.55 3.50 18.40
CA LYS A 174 -0.15 3.34 18.83
C LYS A 174 0.72 2.70 17.74
N ALA A 175 0.20 1.73 17.00
CA ALA A 175 0.91 1.09 15.89
C ALA A 175 1.22 2.10 14.78
N LEU A 176 0.25 2.95 14.42
CA LEU A 176 0.45 4.02 13.43
C LEU A 176 1.46 5.05 13.91
N LYS A 177 1.39 5.51 15.17
CA LYS A 177 2.38 6.44 15.73
C LYS A 177 3.79 5.85 15.78
N LYS A 178 3.92 4.54 15.98
CA LYS A 178 5.22 3.85 15.91
C LYS A 178 5.73 3.78 14.47
N ALA A 179 4.83 3.59 13.51
CA ALA A 179 5.16 3.61 12.10
C ALA A 179 5.70 4.97 11.66
N ASP A 180 5.00 6.06 12.02
CA ASP A 180 5.44 7.43 11.76
C ASP A 180 6.89 7.64 12.20
N LYS A 181 7.20 7.32 13.47
CA LYS A 181 8.56 7.45 14.02
C LYS A 181 9.59 6.60 13.30
N ALA A 182 9.20 5.43 12.80
CA ALA A 182 10.11 4.58 12.04
C ALA A 182 10.36 5.16 10.65
N PHE A 183 9.35 5.75 10.01
CA PHE A 183 9.52 6.46 8.74
C PHE A 183 10.38 7.71 8.90
N ASP A 184 10.22 8.47 9.99
CA ASP A 184 11.07 9.64 10.30
C ASP A 184 12.58 9.31 10.37
N GLN A 185 12.94 8.04 10.60
CA GLN A 185 14.34 7.59 10.66
C GLN A 185 14.94 7.23 9.31
N VAL A 186 14.11 6.98 8.28
CA VAL A 186 14.54 6.45 6.98
C VAL A 186 14.25 7.42 5.83
N LEU A 187 13.32 8.35 6.04
CA LEU A 187 12.94 9.37 5.07
C LEU A 187 13.80 10.63 5.24
N SER A 188 14.03 11.36 4.15
CA SER A 188 14.63 12.69 4.19
C SER A 188 13.63 13.70 4.77
N SER A 189 14.12 14.86 5.24
CA SER A 189 13.24 15.90 5.82
C SER A 189 12.10 16.32 4.89
N GLN A 190 12.35 16.41 3.59
CA GLN A 190 11.30 16.74 2.59
C GLN A 190 10.27 15.61 2.47
N GLN A 191 10.72 14.35 2.43
CA GLN A 191 9.85 13.18 2.36
C GLN A 191 8.99 13.02 3.63
N ILE A 192 9.55 13.34 4.81
CA ILE A 192 8.83 13.34 6.09
C ILE A 192 7.65 14.32 6.03
N THR A 193 7.86 15.54 5.54
CA THR A 193 6.79 16.54 5.41
C THR A 193 5.65 16.01 4.54
N ILE A 194 5.96 15.53 3.33
CA ILE A 194 4.97 14.99 2.39
C ILE A 194 4.23 13.78 3.01
N TYR A 195 4.97 12.89 3.69
CA TYR A 195 4.39 11.74 4.35
C TYR A 195 3.38 12.13 5.44
N HIS A 196 3.75 13.05 6.34
CA HIS A 196 2.88 13.44 7.45
C HIS A 196 1.67 14.25 7.00
N GLU A 197 1.79 15.09 5.97
CA GLU A 197 0.64 15.77 5.36
C GLU A 197 -0.40 14.76 4.88
N ASN A 198 0.04 13.78 4.10
CA ASN A 198 -0.83 12.72 3.58
C ASN A 198 -1.39 11.82 4.70
N ALA A 199 -0.55 11.42 5.67
CA ALA A 199 -0.99 10.59 6.80
C ALA A 199 -2.02 11.31 7.68
N ASN A 200 -1.86 12.62 7.89
CA ASN A 200 -2.80 13.41 8.68
C ASN A 200 -4.12 13.63 7.96
N PHE A 201 -4.11 13.86 6.65
CA PHE A 201 -5.31 13.90 5.84
C PHE A 201 -6.08 12.57 5.88
N LEU A 202 -5.39 11.42 5.76
CA LEU A 202 -6.03 10.11 5.92
C LEU A 202 -6.68 9.93 7.30
N ARG A 203 -6.00 10.39 8.35
CA ARG A 203 -6.54 10.34 9.71
C ARG A 203 -7.74 11.25 9.88
N SER A 204 -7.82 12.41 9.22
CA SER A 204 -8.99 13.29 9.30
C SER A 204 -10.19 12.68 8.58
N VAL A 205 -10.00 12.12 7.38
CA VAL A 205 -11.04 11.38 6.65
C VAL A 205 -11.56 10.21 7.50
N LEU A 206 -10.68 9.46 8.17
CA LEU A 206 -11.11 8.41 9.11
C LEU A 206 -11.94 8.94 10.27
N ARG A 207 -11.60 10.11 10.82
CA ARG A 207 -12.34 10.69 11.95
C ARG A 207 -13.73 11.11 11.52
N GLU A 208 -13.86 11.71 10.34
CA GLU A 208 -15.13 12.16 9.77
C GLU A 208 -16.03 10.97 9.42
N GLU A 209 -15.50 9.97 8.70
CA GLU A 209 -16.27 8.79 8.25
C GLU A 209 -16.63 7.84 9.40
N TYR A 210 -15.77 7.73 10.42
CA TYR A 210 -15.92 6.71 11.47
C TYR A 210 -16.15 7.28 12.89
N GLY A 211 -16.37 8.59 13.02
CA GLY A 211 -16.85 9.22 14.25
C GLY A 211 -15.94 9.03 15.47
N THR A 212 -14.62 8.93 15.27
CA THR A 212 -13.68 8.77 16.39
C THR A 212 -13.44 10.13 17.05
N LYS A 213 -14.35 10.52 17.97
CA LYS A 213 -14.18 11.70 18.82
C LYS A 213 -13.03 11.51 19.82
N ASN A 214 -12.37 12.63 20.16
CA ASN A 214 -11.25 12.75 21.11
C ASN A 214 -11.47 11.99 22.43
#